data_AF-A0A126Z7L8-F1
#
_entry.id   AF-A0A126Z7L8-F1
#
_cell.length_a   1.000
_cell.length_b   1.000
_cell.length_c   1.000
_cell.angle_alpha   90.00
_cell.angle_beta   90.00
_cell.angle_gamma   90.00
#
_symmetry.space_group_name_H-M   'P 1'
#
loop_
_entity.id
_entity.type
_entity.pdbx_description
1 polymer ?
#
loop_
_entity_poly.entity_id
_entity_poly.type
_entity_poly.pdbx_seq_one_letter_code
_entity_poly.pdbx_strand_id
1 'polypeptide(L)'
;MFEKAEGTLQNIAGRVQEAVGSATGDASTEAEGKTRQAAGKVQQAYGDVLNQVRESAVTHPVGTLAMAAGAGFILGALWARR
;
A
#
# COMPACT_ATOMS: atom_id res chain seq x y z
N MET A 1 -28.14 28.21 34.68
CA MET A 1 -28.36 26.73 34.68
C MET A 1 -27.84 26.04 33.41
N PHE A 2 -27.70 26.71 32.27
CA PHE A 2 -27.17 26.11 31.02
C PHE A 2 -25.65 25.83 31.04
N GLU A 3 -24.83 26.66 31.70
CA GLU A 3 -23.36 26.48 31.73
C GLU A 3 -22.89 25.16 32.36
N LYS A 4 -23.62 24.63 33.36
CA LYS A 4 -23.26 23.35 34.00
C LYS A 4 -23.54 22.14 33.10
N ALA A 5 -24.55 22.22 32.24
CA ALA A 5 -24.85 21.17 31.29
C ALA A 5 -23.79 21.10 30.19
N GLU A 6 -23.33 22.25 29.72
CA GLU A 6 -22.31 22.37 28.68
C GLU A 6 -20.93 21.87 29.14
N GLY A 7 -20.55 22.17 30.39
CA GLY A 7 -19.31 21.65 31.00
C GLY A 7 -19.32 20.12 31.23
N THR A 8 -20.50 19.55 31.46
CA THR A 8 -20.66 18.08 31.60
C THR A 8 -20.56 17.39 30.24
N LEU A 9 -21.19 17.97 29.22
CA LEU A 9 -21.12 17.49 27.85
C LEU A 9 -19.69 17.52 27.29
N GLN A 10 -18.95 18.61 27.51
CA GLN A 10 -17.55 18.71 27.10
C GLN A 10 -16.65 17.67 27.79
N ASN A 11 -16.87 17.39 29.07
CA ASN A 11 -16.11 16.35 29.78
C ASN A 11 -16.38 14.93 29.27
N ILE A 12 -17.61 14.65 28.82
CA ILE A 12 -17.94 13.36 28.23
C ILE A 12 -17.31 13.24 26.84
N ALA A 13 -17.44 14.28 26.01
CA ALA A 13 -16.83 14.34 24.69
C ALA A 13 -15.30 14.18 24.75
N GLY A 14 -14.64 14.87 25.69
CA GLY A 14 -13.20 14.78 25.88
C GLY A 14 -12.73 13.37 26.24
N ARG A 15 -13.43 12.66 27.13
CA ARG A 15 -13.10 11.28 27.51
C ARG A 15 -13.28 10.29 26.37
N VAL A 16 -14.31 10.47 25.55
CA VAL A 16 -14.51 9.66 24.34
C VAL A 16 -13.39 9.91 23.32
N GLN A 17 -13.04 11.18 23.11
CA GLN A 17 -11.99 11.56 22.17
C GLN A 17 -10.60 11.09 22.62
N GLU A 18 -10.32 11.11 23.92
CA GLU A 18 -9.08 10.57 24.51
C GLU A 18 -8.98 9.06 24.32
N ALA A 19 -10.04 8.30 24.63
CA ALA A 19 -10.06 6.85 24.46
C ALA A 19 -9.91 6.43 22.98
N VAL A 20 -10.60 7.12 22.07
CA VAL A 20 -10.48 6.89 20.62
C VAL A 20 -9.09 7.30 20.12
N GLY A 21 -8.55 8.42 20.60
CA GLY A 21 -7.23 8.92 20.24
C GLY A 21 -6.11 7.97 20.66
N SER A 22 -6.15 7.46 21.89
CA SER A 22 -5.20 6.47 22.38
C SER A 22 -5.27 5.17 21.57
N ALA A 23 -6.46 4.62 21.38
CA ALA A 23 -6.64 3.38 20.61
C ALA A 23 -6.22 3.54 19.13
N THR A 24 -6.51 4.70 18.53
CA THR A 24 -6.13 5.00 17.14
C THR A 24 -4.63 5.28 16.99
N GLY A 25 -3.99 5.89 17.99
CA GLY A 25 -2.55 6.16 17.98
C GLY A 25 -1.73 4.87 17.97
N ASP A 26 -2.11 3.90 18.79
CA ASP A 26 -1.50 2.56 18.82
C ASP A 26 -1.77 1.80 17.51
N ALA A 27 -3.02 1.82 17.04
CA ALA A 27 -3.41 1.17 15.80
C ALA A 27 -2.70 1.77 14.57
N SER A 28 -2.49 3.09 14.53
CA SER A 28 -1.80 3.78 13.43
C SER A 28 -0.32 3.40 13.42
N THR A 29 0.33 3.37 14.58
CA THR A 29 1.74 2.96 14.70
C THR A 29 1.95 1.50 14.28
N GLU A 30 1.05 0.60 14.69
CA GLU A 30 1.07 -0.80 14.27
C GLU A 30 0.78 -0.96 12.77
N ALA A 31 -0.18 -0.20 12.24
CA ALA A 31 -0.51 -0.18 10.83
C ALA A 31 0.66 0.33 9.98
N GLU A 32 1.36 1.38 10.40
CA GLU A 32 2.58 1.88 9.75
C GLU A 32 3.70 0.83 9.75
N GLY A 33 3.86 0.09 10.85
CA GLY A 33 4.80 -1.04 10.92
C GLY A 33 4.46 -2.17 9.96
N LYS A 34 3.19 -2.61 9.95
CA LYS A 34 2.69 -3.67 9.05
C LYS A 34 2.73 -3.27 7.59
N THR A 35 2.37 -2.03 7.27
CA THR A 35 2.42 -1.49 5.90
C THR A 35 3.86 -1.38 5.41
N ARG A 36 4.80 -0.91 6.23
CA ARG A 36 6.23 -0.91 5.88
C ARG A 36 6.77 -2.32 5.67
N GLN A 37 6.37 -3.28 6.49
CA GLN A 37 6.78 -4.68 6.34
C GLN A 37 6.18 -5.32 5.09
N ALA A 38 4.91 -5.02 4.78
CA ALA A 38 4.26 -5.46 3.55
C ALA A 38 4.93 -4.83 2.33
N ALA A 39 5.21 -3.53 2.36
CA ALA A 39 5.93 -2.82 1.31
C ALA A 39 7.33 -3.42 1.08
N GLY A 40 8.07 -3.72 2.16
CA GLY A 40 9.37 -4.39 2.09
C GLY A 40 9.29 -5.78 1.45
N LYS A 41 8.30 -6.60 1.81
CA LYS A 41 8.07 -7.91 1.19
C LYS A 41 7.73 -7.79 -0.30
N VAL A 42 6.92 -6.80 -0.67
CA VAL A 42 6.57 -6.53 -2.07
C VAL A 42 7.81 -6.06 -2.85
N GLN A 43 8.61 -5.17 -2.29
CA GLN A 43 9.84 -4.68 -2.92
C GLN A 43 10.86 -5.82 -3.10
N GLN A 44 11.00 -6.70 -2.12
CA GLN A 44 11.88 -7.85 -2.20
C GLN A 44 11.41 -8.83 -3.29
N ALA A 45 10.13 -9.22 -3.27
CA ALA A 45 9.55 -10.10 -4.28
C ALA A 45 9.66 -9.52 -5.69
N TYR A 46 9.45 -8.20 -5.83
CA TYR A 46 9.63 -7.50 -7.10
C TYR A 46 11.10 -7.53 -7.56
N GLY A 47 12.05 -7.32 -6.65
CA GLY A 47 13.48 -7.43 -6.93
C GLY A 47 13.88 -8.82 -7.41
N ASP A 48 13.40 -9.87 -6.74
CA ASP A 48 13.68 -11.26 -7.10
C ASP A 48 13.10 -11.63 -8.47
N VAL A 49 11.89 -11.19 -8.77
CA VAL A 49 11.25 -11.39 -10.08
C VAL A 49 12.01 -10.65 -11.18
N LEU A 50 12.37 -9.39 -10.94
CA LEU A 50 13.13 -8.60 -11.92
C LEU A 50 14.51 -9.20 -12.17
N ASN A 51 15.17 -9.72 -11.14
CA ASN A 51 16.46 -10.39 -11.27
C ASN A 51 16.34 -11.67 -12.10
N GLN A 52 15.32 -12.50 -11.87
CA GLN A 52 15.06 -13.70 -12.67
C GLN A 52 14.72 -13.39 -14.13
N VAL A 53 13.94 -12.32 -14.37
CA VAL A 53 13.64 -11.86 -15.73
C VAL A 53 14.91 -11.35 -16.41
N ARG A 54 15.76 -10.61 -15.69
CA ARG A 54 17.06 -10.14 -16.20
C ARG A 54 17.98 -11.30 -16.55
N GLU A 55 18.11 -12.29 -15.66
CA GLU A 55 18.93 -13.47 -15.90
C GLU A 55 18.41 -14.27 -17.10
N SER A 56 17.10 -14.51 -17.15
CA SER A 56 16.44 -15.17 -18.28
C SER A 56 16.58 -14.39 -19.60
N ALA A 57 16.62 -13.05 -19.55
CA ALA A 57 16.87 -12.20 -20.71
C ALA A 57 18.28 -12.37 -21.28
N VAL A 58 19.26 -12.63 -20.41
CA VAL A 58 20.64 -12.86 -20.82
C VAL A 58 20.82 -14.29 -21.36
N THR A 59 20.14 -15.28 -20.78
CA THR A 59 20.28 -16.70 -21.16
C THR A 59 19.42 -17.10 -22.38
N HIS A 60 18.23 -16.52 -22.54
CA HIS A 60 17.28 -16.85 -23.61
C HIS A 60 16.77 -15.59 -24.33
N PRO A 61 17.58 -15.00 -25.23
CA PRO A 61 17.27 -13.72 -25.87
C PRO A 61 15.97 -13.74 -26.67
N VAL A 62 15.63 -14.86 -27.30
CA VAL A 62 14.40 -15.00 -28.10
C VAL A 62 13.15 -15.12 -27.21
N GLY A 63 13.24 -15.82 -26.08
CA GLY A 63 12.13 -16.01 -25.15
C GLY A 63 11.71 -14.70 -24.48
N THR A 64 12.69 -13.87 -24.08
CA THR A 64 12.41 -12.56 -23.48
C THR A 64 11.86 -11.56 -24.50
N LEU A 65 12.33 -11.58 -25.75
CA LEU A 65 11.76 -10.75 -26.81
C LEU A 65 10.29 -11.08 -27.06
N ALA A 66 9.92 -12.36 -27.09
CA ALA A 66 8.53 -12.77 -27.25
C ALA A 66 7.64 -12.30 -26.08
N MET A 67 8.12 -12.38 -24.84
CA MET A 67 7.39 -11.89 -23.66
C MET A 67 7.20 -10.37 -23.68
N ALA A 68 8.24 -9.62 -24.04
CA ALA A 68 8.17 -8.16 -24.16
C ALA A 68 7.21 -7.73 -25.28
N ALA A 69 7.24 -8.43 -26.42
CA ALA A 69 6.31 -8.19 -27.54
C ALA A 69 4.86 -8.45 -27.13
N GLY A 70 4.58 -9.53 -26.39
CA GLY A 70 3.24 -9.83 -25.88
C GLY A 70 2.71 -8.75 -24.92
N ALA A 71 3.53 -8.35 -23.95
CA ALA A 71 3.17 -7.29 -22.99
C ALA A 71 2.94 -5.94 -23.70
N GLY A 72 3.83 -5.58 -24.64
CA GLY A 72 3.70 -4.38 -25.46
C GLY A 72 2.47 -4.38 -26.35
N PHE A 73 2.12 -5.53 -26.94
CA PHE A 73 0.92 -5.67 -27.78
C PHE A 73 -0.37 -5.47 -26.98
N ILE A 74 -0.47 -6.04 -25.78
CA ILE A 74 -1.65 -5.89 -24.91
C ILE A 74 -1.81 -4.43 -24.47
N LEU A 75 -0.72 -3.81 -24.01
CA LEU A 75 -0.73 -2.39 -23.61
C LEU A 75 -1.06 -1.48 -24.81
N GLY A 76 -0.48 -1.76 -25.97
CA GLY A 76 -0.76 -1.05 -27.21
C GLY A 76 -2.22 -1.21 -27.65
N ALA A 77 -2.78 -2.42 -27.57
CA ALA A 77 -4.17 -2.69 -27.93
C ALA A 77 -5.17 -2.01 -26.97
N LEU A 78 -4.80 -1.85 -25.69
CA LEU A 78 -5.60 -1.10 -24.71
C LEU A 78 -5.56 0.42 -24.96
N TRP A 79 -4.40 0.96 -25.37
CA TRP A 79 -4.28 2.37 -25.75
C TRP A 79 -4.91 2.68 -27.11
N ALA A 80 -4.88 1.73 -28.06
CA ALA A 80 -5.48 1.88 -29.38
C ALA A 80 -7.02 1.95 -29.36
N ARG A 81 -7.65 1.70 -28.21
CA ARG A 81 -9.11 1.74 -28.03
C ARG A 81 -9.62 3.05 -27.41
N ARG A 82 -8.74 4.02 -27.17
CA ARG A 82 -9.06 5.36 -26.66
C ARG A 82 -8.68 6.40 -27.70
#